data_AF-A0AAD3NHM6-F1
#
_entry.id   AF-A0AAD3NHM6-F1
#
_cell.length_a   1.000
_cell.length_b   1.000
_cell.length_c   1.000
_cell.angle_alpha   90.00
_cell.angle_beta   90.00
_cell.angle_gamma   90.00
#
_symmetry.space_group_name_H-M   'P 1'
#
loop_
_entity.id
_entity.type
_entity.pdbx_description
1 polymer ?
#
loop_
_entity_poly.entity_id
_entity_poly.type
_entity_poly.pdbx_seq_one_letter_code
_entity_poly.pdbx_strand_id
1 'polypeptide(L)'
;SRVVACMTAILSQMDDRHYATYIETFTGTTDLVDFLMESFLLFKDLIGKHVYPSDWMAMIMVQNRVFLRAINTYADTMNQKFLNNDDFEVQLWNNYFHLAVAFITQESLQLQHFSPTKRNKILAKYGDMRRLIGFAIRDIWYKLGSHKICFIPGMVGPILEMTLIPEEELRRATIPIFFDMITCEHAHSGNFHKFENEIILKLDHEVEGGGGDERYMQLLETILLDCAAEKPTLRPQVQHFVSLVKGLLMRLLDYRTVMSDDSRNNRMSCTVNLL
;
A
#
# COMPACT_ATOMS: atom_id res chain seq x y z
N SER A 1 -22.37 -12.56 -7.09
CA SER A 1 -22.22 -13.11 -5.72
C SER A 1 -21.99 -14.63 -5.68
N ARG A 2 -22.80 -15.48 -6.35
CA ARG A 2 -22.68 -16.96 -6.25
C ARG A 2 -21.30 -17.52 -6.66
N VAL A 3 -20.75 -17.09 -7.81
CA VAL A 3 -19.43 -17.55 -8.28
C VAL A 3 -18.32 -17.17 -7.31
N VAL A 4 -18.37 -15.94 -6.76
CA VAL A 4 -17.40 -15.46 -5.77
C VAL A 4 -17.48 -16.23 -4.47
N ALA A 5 -18.69 -16.59 -4.03
CA ALA A 5 -18.88 -17.45 -2.86
C ALA A 5 -18.29 -18.85 -3.08
N CYS A 6 -18.50 -19.44 -4.27
CA CYS A 6 -17.88 -20.72 -4.63
C CYS A 6 -16.34 -20.63 -4.65
N MET A 7 -15.78 -19.59 -5.29
CA MET A 7 -14.34 -19.35 -5.32
C MET A 7 -13.77 -19.18 -3.91
N THR A 8 -14.42 -18.37 -3.07
CA THR A 8 -14.02 -18.15 -1.67
C THR A 8 -14.08 -19.45 -0.88
N ALA A 9 -15.12 -20.27 -1.10
CA ALA A 9 -15.25 -21.58 -0.47
C ALA A 9 -14.13 -22.53 -0.90
N ILE A 10 -13.81 -22.61 -2.20
CA ILE A 10 -12.71 -23.44 -2.71
C ILE A 10 -11.38 -23.00 -2.10
N LEU A 11 -11.03 -21.71 -2.21
CA LEU A 11 -9.79 -21.16 -1.66
C LEU A 11 -9.70 -21.30 -0.14
N SER A 12 -10.84 -21.26 0.56
CA SER A 12 -10.90 -21.48 2.01
C SER A 12 -10.64 -22.93 2.42
N GLN A 13 -10.95 -23.90 1.56
CA GLN A 13 -10.70 -25.32 1.81
C GLN A 13 -9.30 -25.75 1.39
N MET A 14 -8.65 -24.98 0.52
CA MET A 14 -7.25 -25.23 0.15
C MET A 14 -6.33 -25.03 1.36
N ASP A 15 -5.42 -25.97 1.54
CA ASP A 15 -4.31 -25.89 2.49
C ASP A 15 -3.01 -25.69 1.72
N ASP A 16 -1.90 -25.55 2.44
CA ASP A 16 -0.61 -25.24 1.81
C ASP A 16 -0.16 -26.36 0.86
N ARG A 17 -0.57 -27.61 1.11
CA ARG A 17 -0.30 -28.76 0.23
C ARG A 17 -1.16 -28.69 -1.03
N HIS A 18 -2.43 -28.33 -0.91
CA HIS A 18 -3.31 -28.13 -2.06
C HIS A 18 -2.78 -27.04 -3.00
N TYR A 19 -2.33 -25.90 -2.44
CA TYR A 19 -1.72 -24.83 -3.24
C TYR A 19 -0.42 -25.30 -3.90
N ALA A 20 0.49 -25.93 -3.16
CA ALA A 20 1.75 -26.42 -3.71
C ALA A 20 1.51 -27.42 -4.85
N THR A 21 0.64 -28.41 -4.64
CA THR A 21 0.31 -29.42 -5.65
C THR A 21 -0.30 -28.79 -6.89
N TYR A 22 -1.20 -27.81 -6.72
CA TYR A 22 -1.81 -27.12 -7.86
C TYR A 22 -0.78 -26.29 -8.64
N ILE A 23 0.10 -25.56 -7.96
CA ILE A 23 1.17 -24.78 -8.59
C ILE A 23 2.14 -25.69 -9.36
N GLU A 24 2.41 -26.90 -8.88
CA GLU A 24 3.25 -27.88 -9.57
C GLU A 24 2.62 -28.44 -10.86
N THR A 25 1.31 -28.28 -11.07
CA THR A 25 0.65 -28.71 -12.32
C THR A 25 0.99 -27.82 -13.52
N PHE A 26 1.47 -26.59 -13.29
CA PHE A 26 1.88 -25.70 -14.36
C PHE A 26 3.25 -26.15 -14.89
N THR A 27 3.25 -26.69 -16.11
CA THR A 27 4.46 -27.19 -16.77
C THR A 27 5.33 -26.08 -17.36
N GLY A 28 4.73 -24.93 -17.72
CA GLY A 28 5.41 -23.77 -18.28
C GLY A 28 5.46 -22.59 -17.30
N THR A 29 6.54 -21.81 -17.35
CA THR A 29 6.66 -20.54 -16.60
C THR A 29 5.61 -19.54 -17.05
N THR A 30 5.35 -19.44 -18.36
CA THR A 30 4.31 -18.57 -18.93
C THR A 30 2.92 -18.89 -18.40
N ASP A 31 2.51 -20.15 -18.39
CA ASP A 31 1.17 -20.55 -17.90
C ASP A 31 0.98 -20.18 -16.42
N LEU A 32 2.05 -20.31 -15.62
CA LEU A 32 2.02 -19.91 -14.21
C LEU A 32 1.92 -18.40 -14.05
N VAL A 33 2.66 -17.62 -14.85
CA VAL A 33 2.60 -16.15 -14.84
C VAL A 33 1.20 -15.68 -15.23
N ASP A 34 0.62 -16.23 -16.30
CA ASP A 34 -0.72 -15.88 -16.78
C ASP A 34 -1.77 -16.18 -15.70
N PHE A 35 -1.73 -17.38 -15.09
CA PHE A 35 -2.61 -17.73 -13.99
C PHE A 35 -2.52 -16.75 -12.81
N LEU A 36 -1.30 -16.38 -12.40
CA LEU A 36 -1.08 -15.46 -11.29
C LEU A 36 -1.58 -14.04 -11.63
N MET A 37 -1.30 -13.56 -12.84
CA MET A 37 -1.81 -12.26 -13.30
C MET A 37 -3.33 -12.22 -13.33
N GLU A 38 -3.97 -13.22 -13.95
CA GLU A 38 -5.43 -13.30 -14.01
C GLU A 38 -6.05 -13.38 -12.61
N SER A 39 -5.44 -14.16 -11.71
CA SER A 39 -5.87 -14.24 -10.31
C SER A 39 -5.77 -12.90 -9.60
N PHE A 40 -4.68 -12.15 -9.80
CA PHE A 40 -4.52 -10.83 -9.19
C PHE A 40 -5.50 -9.80 -9.73
N LEU A 41 -5.71 -9.77 -11.04
CA LEU A 41 -6.68 -8.89 -11.68
C LEU A 41 -8.11 -9.20 -11.21
N LEU A 42 -8.44 -10.49 -11.11
CA LEU A 42 -9.73 -10.93 -10.56
C LEU A 42 -9.88 -10.46 -9.11
N PHE A 43 -8.90 -10.70 -8.24
CA PHE A 43 -8.99 -10.27 -6.85
C PHE A 43 -9.13 -8.75 -6.72
N LYS A 44 -8.38 -7.98 -7.52
CA LYS A 44 -8.48 -6.52 -7.55
C LYS A 44 -9.88 -6.05 -7.95
N ASP A 45 -10.46 -6.66 -8.97
CA ASP A 45 -11.82 -6.36 -9.42
C ASP A 45 -12.88 -6.68 -8.35
N LEU A 46 -12.72 -7.83 -7.67
CA LEU A 46 -13.65 -8.26 -6.62
C LEU A 46 -13.56 -7.39 -5.35
N ILE A 47 -12.37 -6.89 -5.02
CA ILE A 47 -12.17 -5.93 -3.92
C ILE A 47 -12.82 -4.59 -4.28
N GLY A 48 -12.60 -4.10 -5.51
CA GLY A 48 -13.12 -2.80 -5.95
C GLY A 48 -14.64 -2.74 -6.16
N LYS A 49 -15.28 -3.82 -6.60
CA LYS A 49 -16.73 -3.84 -6.93
C LYS A 49 -17.67 -4.16 -5.78
N HIS A 50 -17.16 -4.42 -4.57
CA HIS A 50 -17.96 -4.79 -3.39
C HIS A 50 -19.05 -5.85 -3.70
N VAL A 51 -18.62 -7.10 -3.90
CA VAL A 51 -19.49 -8.23 -4.29
C VAL A 51 -20.65 -8.48 -3.30
N TYR A 52 -20.41 -8.19 -2.02
CA TYR A 52 -21.39 -8.32 -0.95
C TYR A 52 -21.84 -6.93 -0.48
N PRO A 53 -23.09 -6.79 -0.03
CA PRO A 53 -23.55 -5.58 0.66
C PRO A 53 -22.64 -5.19 1.83
N SER A 54 -22.43 -3.89 2.05
CA SER A 54 -21.48 -3.36 3.04
C SER A 54 -21.83 -3.72 4.50
N ASP A 55 -23.09 -4.06 4.77
CA ASP A 55 -23.57 -4.53 6.07
C ASP A 55 -23.25 -6.03 6.31
N TRP A 56 -22.90 -6.80 5.26
CA TRP A 56 -22.55 -8.22 5.35
C TRP A 56 -21.09 -8.43 5.81
N MET A 57 -20.72 -7.74 6.88
CA MET A 57 -19.35 -7.70 7.41
C MET A 57 -18.77 -9.07 7.73
N ALA A 58 -19.60 -10.03 8.16
CA ALA A 58 -19.14 -11.39 8.41
C ALA A 58 -18.62 -12.05 7.13
N MET A 59 -19.37 -11.93 6.02
CA MET A 59 -18.99 -12.47 4.72
C MET A 59 -17.78 -11.74 4.14
N ILE A 60 -17.79 -10.40 4.21
CA ILE A 60 -16.67 -9.57 3.73
C ILE A 60 -15.37 -9.92 4.46
N MET A 61 -15.41 -10.07 5.79
CA MET A 61 -14.21 -10.42 6.57
C MET A 61 -13.71 -11.84 6.28
N VAL A 62 -14.61 -12.80 6.05
CA VAL A 62 -14.22 -14.16 5.63
C VAL A 62 -13.57 -14.12 4.25
N GLN A 63 -14.16 -13.41 3.29
CA GLN A 63 -13.59 -13.23 1.96
C GLN A 63 -12.19 -12.59 2.04
N ASN A 64 -12.05 -11.49 2.77
CA ASN A 64 -10.77 -10.80 2.94
C ASN A 64 -9.70 -11.70 3.56
N ARG A 65 -10.06 -12.51 4.56
CA ARG A 65 -9.13 -13.47 5.16
C ARG A 65 -8.66 -14.53 4.16
N VAL A 66 -9.57 -15.05 3.33
CA VAL A 66 -9.25 -16.04 2.31
C VAL A 66 -8.36 -15.43 1.21
N PHE A 67 -8.68 -14.21 0.76
CA PHE A 67 -7.90 -13.50 -0.24
C PHE A 67 -6.51 -13.17 0.29
N LEU A 68 -6.40 -12.69 1.53
CA LEU A 68 -5.11 -12.43 2.17
C LEU A 68 -4.21 -13.67 2.17
N ARG A 69 -4.77 -14.84 2.52
CA ARG A 69 -4.03 -16.10 2.48
C ARG A 69 -3.56 -16.41 1.06
N ALA A 70 -4.45 -16.37 0.07
CA ALA A 70 -4.11 -16.66 -1.32
C ALA A 70 -3.04 -15.69 -1.87
N ILE A 71 -3.18 -14.39 -1.61
CA ILE A 71 -2.21 -13.36 -2.01
C ILE A 71 -0.82 -13.66 -1.45
N ASN A 72 -0.73 -14.01 -0.16
CA ASN A 72 0.56 -14.35 0.45
C ASN A 72 1.14 -15.64 -0.13
N THR A 73 0.33 -16.68 -0.34
CA THR A 73 0.79 -17.92 -0.97
C THR A 73 1.31 -17.69 -2.39
N TYR A 74 0.63 -16.85 -3.17
CA TYR A 74 1.08 -16.48 -4.51
C TYR A 74 2.35 -15.63 -4.48
N ALA A 75 2.48 -14.71 -3.52
CA ALA A 75 3.70 -13.93 -3.34
C ALA A 75 4.91 -14.81 -2.96
N ASP A 76 4.73 -15.82 -2.11
CA ASP A 76 5.77 -16.79 -1.78
C ASP A 76 6.19 -17.61 -3.00
N THR A 77 5.23 -18.01 -3.82
CA THR A 77 5.49 -18.69 -5.10
C THR A 77 6.31 -17.80 -6.04
N MET A 78 5.94 -16.53 -6.16
CA MET A 78 6.66 -15.55 -6.97
C MET A 78 8.09 -15.32 -6.45
N ASN A 79 8.26 -15.21 -5.14
CA ASN A 79 9.59 -15.08 -4.51
C ASN A 79 10.50 -16.26 -4.86
N GLN A 80 9.95 -17.48 -4.89
CA GLN A 80 10.72 -18.69 -5.18
C GLN A 80 11.04 -18.85 -6.67
N LYS A 81 10.12 -18.44 -7.56
CA LYS A 81 10.20 -18.73 -9.01
C LYS A 81 10.72 -17.57 -9.86
N PHE A 82 10.48 -16.31 -9.46
CA PHE A 82 10.66 -15.13 -10.31
C PHE A 82 11.49 -14.00 -9.68
N LEU A 83 12.10 -14.21 -8.51
CA LEU A 83 12.90 -13.17 -7.83
C LEU A 83 14.39 -13.24 -8.17
N ASN A 84 14.97 -14.45 -8.20
CA ASN A 84 16.42 -14.66 -8.35
C ASN A 84 16.82 -15.31 -9.69
N ASN A 85 15.82 -15.68 -10.51
CA ASN A 85 16.06 -16.27 -11.82
C ASN A 85 16.20 -15.14 -12.86
N ASP A 86 16.80 -15.44 -14.03
CA ASP A 86 16.91 -14.48 -15.14
C ASP A 86 15.54 -14.02 -15.70
N ASP A 87 14.44 -14.63 -15.22
CA ASP A 87 13.05 -14.38 -15.59
C ASP A 87 12.34 -13.44 -14.57
N PHE A 88 12.88 -12.24 -14.36
CA PHE A 88 12.23 -11.26 -13.48
C PHE A 88 10.98 -10.64 -14.11
N GLU A 89 9.81 -11.10 -13.69
CA GLU A 89 8.51 -10.68 -14.22
C GLU A 89 8.02 -9.35 -13.63
N VAL A 90 8.55 -8.24 -14.13
CA VAL A 90 8.24 -6.87 -13.64
C VAL A 90 6.74 -6.61 -13.56
N GLN A 91 5.98 -6.98 -14.60
CA GLN A 91 4.54 -6.74 -14.66
C GLN A 91 3.76 -7.55 -13.63
N LEU A 92 4.19 -8.78 -13.35
CA LEU A 92 3.55 -9.63 -12.34
C LEU A 92 3.76 -9.03 -10.93
N TRP A 93 4.98 -8.63 -10.60
CA TRP A 93 5.29 -7.93 -9.35
C TRP A 93 4.55 -6.60 -9.21
N ASN A 94 4.42 -5.85 -10.31
CA ASN A 94 3.67 -4.60 -10.33
C ASN A 94 2.18 -4.83 -10.01
N ASN A 95 1.56 -5.83 -10.65
CA ASN A 95 0.18 -6.22 -10.36
C ASN A 95 0.00 -6.71 -8.92
N TYR A 96 0.97 -7.44 -8.37
CA TYR A 96 0.98 -7.83 -6.97
C TYR A 96 0.92 -6.61 -6.03
N PHE A 97 1.82 -5.63 -6.20
CA PHE A 97 1.84 -4.44 -5.34
C PHE A 97 0.54 -3.65 -5.43
N HIS A 98 0.02 -3.43 -6.64
CA HIS A 98 -1.25 -2.74 -6.82
C HIS A 98 -2.43 -3.50 -6.19
N LEU A 99 -2.47 -4.83 -6.29
CA LEU A 99 -3.48 -5.63 -5.62
C LEU A 99 -3.36 -5.53 -4.10
N ALA A 100 -2.16 -5.66 -3.55
CA ALA A 100 -1.92 -5.64 -2.12
C ALA A 100 -2.28 -4.27 -1.52
N VAL A 101 -1.96 -3.18 -2.23
CA VAL A 101 -2.39 -1.83 -1.86
C VAL A 101 -3.91 -1.68 -1.98
N ALA A 102 -4.54 -2.11 -3.08
CA ALA A 102 -6.00 -2.06 -3.20
C ALA A 102 -6.69 -2.86 -2.07
N PHE A 103 -6.12 -3.98 -1.65
CA PHE A 103 -6.62 -4.78 -0.54
C PHE A 103 -6.51 -4.02 0.79
N ILE A 104 -5.40 -3.32 1.06
CA ILE A 104 -5.21 -2.62 2.35
C ILE A 104 -6.02 -1.32 2.43
N THR A 105 -6.25 -0.64 1.31
CA THR A 105 -6.94 0.66 1.24
C THR A 105 -8.46 0.54 1.11
N GLN A 106 -9.00 -0.66 0.83
CA GLN A 106 -10.44 -0.87 0.71
C GLN A 106 -11.23 -0.40 1.95
N GLU A 107 -12.43 0.14 1.73
CA GLU A 107 -13.28 0.71 2.77
C GLU A 107 -13.60 -0.29 3.91
N SER A 108 -13.79 -1.57 3.57
CA SER A 108 -14.16 -2.60 4.54
C SER A 108 -13.08 -2.89 5.60
N LEU A 109 -11.83 -2.52 5.32
CA LEU A 109 -10.70 -2.64 6.24
C LEU A 109 -10.31 -1.31 6.89
N GLN A 110 -10.95 -0.19 6.56
CA GLN A 110 -10.72 1.11 7.20
C GLN A 110 -11.40 1.17 8.57
N LEU A 111 -10.84 0.43 9.53
CA LEU A 111 -11.42 0.19 10.86
C LEU A 111 -11.67 1.47 11.67
N GLN A 112 -10.99 2.55 11.35
CA GLN A 112 -11.18 3.88 11.95
C GLN A 112 -12.59 4.45 11.71
N HIS A 113 -13.28 4.04 10.66
CA HIS A 113 -14.64 4.49 10.34
C HIS A 113 -15.73 3.67 11.04
N PHE A 114 -15.37 2.57 11.71
CA PHE A 114 -16.32 1.76 12.45
C PHE A 114 -16.47 2.21 13.90
N SER A 115 -17.63 1.91 14.48
CA SER A 115 -17.85 2.09 15.92
C SER A 115 -16.82 1.29 16.73
N PRO A 116 -16.42 1.77 17.92
CA PRO A 116 -15.45 1.07 18.76
C PRO A 116 -15.82 -0.39 19.01
N THR A 117 -17.10 -0.67 19.24
CA THR A 117 -17.62 -2.03 19.44
C THR A 117 -17.43 -2.92 18.21
N LYS A 118 -17.75 -2.42 17.01
CA LYS A 118 -17.59 -3.16 15.75
C LYS A 118 -16.11 -3.43 15.48
N ARG A 119 -15.27 -2.40 15.58
CA ARG A 119 -13.81 -2.50 15.43
C ARG A 119 -13.20 -3.53 16.37
N ASN A 120 -13.50 -3.46 17.66
CA ASN A 120 -12.93 -4.37 18.66
C ASN A 120 -13.34 -5.83 18.41
N LYS A 121 -14.59 -6.09 17.98
CA LYS A 121 -15.04 -7.44 17.59
C LYS A 121 -14.29 -7.97 16.36
N ILE A 122 -14.04 -7.12 15.36
CA ILE A 122 -13.28 -7.50 14.16
C ILE A 122 -11.85 -7.86 14.54
N LEU A 123 -11.18 -6.97 15.28
CA LEU A 123 -9.79 -7.18 15.73
C LEU A 123 -9.64 -8.44 16.57
N ALA A 124 -10.56 -8.68 17.51
CA ALA A 124 -10.53 -9.87 18.35
C ALA A 124 -10.67 -11.19 17.56
N LYS A 125 -11.41 -11.18 16.44
CA LYS A 125 -11.68 -12.39 15.65
C LYS A 125 -10.70 -12.60 14.49
N TYR A 126 -10.26 -11.53 13.84
CA TYR A 126 -9.50 -11.58 12.59
C TYR A 126 -8.11 -10.93 12.69
N GLY A 127 -7.80 -10.23 13.78
CA GLY A 127 -6.65 -9.34 13.85
C GLY A 127 -6.79 -8.11 12.94
N ASP A 128 -5.73 -7.33 12.82
CA ASP A 128 -5.65 -6.26 11.82
C ASP A 128 -5.00 -6.80 10.53
N MET A 129 -5.83 -7.18 9.56
CA MET A 129 -5.37 -7.69 8.26
C MET A 129 -4.52 -6.67 7.49
N ARG A 130 -4.65 -5.38 7.79
CA ARG A 130 -3.83 -4.34 7.16
C ARG A 130 -2.38 -4.45 7.58
N ARG A 131 -2.11 -4.72 8.86
CA ARG A 131 -0.74 -4.96 9.35
C ARG A 131 -0.12 -6.16 8.65
N LEU A 132 -0.86 -7.26 8.54
CA LEU A 132 -0.36 -8.50 7.94
C LEU A 132 0.09 -8.29 6.49
N ILE A 133 -0.74 -7.66 5.66
CA ILE A 133 -0.38 -7.43 4.26
C ILE A 133 0.62 -6.30 4.09
N GLY A 134 0.57 -5.25 4.92
CA GLY A 134 1.54 -4.16 4.87
C GLY A 134 2.96 -4.62 5.20
N PHE A 135 3.11 -5.53 6.15
CA PHE A 135 4.40 -6.15 6.46
C PHE A 135 4.87 -7.06 5.31
N ALA A 136 3.96 -7.80 4.66
CA ALA A 136 4.30 -8.59 3.47
C ALA A 136 4.78 -7.71 2.30
N ILE A 137 4.10 -6.59 2.03
CA ILE A 137 4.52 -5.59 1.03
C ILE A 137 5.92 -5.08 1.33
N ARG A 138 6.17 -4.69 2.59
CA ARG A 138 7.49 -4.22 3.04
C ARG A 138 8.57 -5.29 2.82
N ASP A 139 8.31 -6.52 3.25
CA ASP A 139 9.30 -7.60 3.19
C ASP A 139 9.63 -7.97 1.75
N ILE A 140 8.64 -7.98 0.86
CA ILE A 140 8.84 -8.19 -0.58
C ILE A 140 9.60 -7.03 -1.19
N TRP A 141 9.24 -5.78 -0.86
CA TRP A 141 9.96 -4.60 -1.34
C TRP A 141 11.46 -4.70 -1.05
N TYR A 142 11.85 -5.07 0.17
CA TYR A 142 13.27 -5.23 0.52
C TYR A 142 13.94 -6.44 -0.16
N LYS A 143 13.18 -7.47 -0.53
CA LYS A 143 13.69 -8.64 -1.30
C LYS A 143 13.97 -8.32 -2.77
N LEU A 144 13.36 -7.29 -3.36
CA LEU A 144 13.53 -6.94 -4.78
C LEU A 144 14.97 -6.55 -5.17
N GLY A 145 15.84 -6.21 -4.22
CA GLY A 145 17.24 -5.87 -4.51
C GLY A 145 17.38 -4.74 -5.55
N SER A 146 18.12 -4.99 -6.63
CA SER A 146 18.34 -4.04 -7.73
C SER A 146 17.09 -3.77 -8.59
N HIS A 147 16.08 -4.64 -8.52
CA HIS A 147 14.86 -4.49 -9.33
C HIS A 147 13.93 -3.39 -8.82
N LYS A 148 14.15 -2.85 -7.61
CA LYS A 148 13.36 -1.76 -7.02
C LYS A 148 13.21 -0.55 -7.96
N ILE A 149 14.28 -0.22 -8.71
CA ILE A 149 14.28 0.93 -9.62
C ILE A 149 13.23 0.79 -10.74
N CYS A 150 12.86 -0.43 -11.13
CA CYS A 150 11.82 -0.69 -12.13
C CYS A 150 10.42 -0.25 -11.66
N PHE A 151 10.25 -0.04 -10.36
CA PHE A 151 8.99 0.34 -9.74
C PHE A 151 8.96 1.81 -9.31
N ILE A 152 10.07 2.55 -9.45
CA ILE A 152 10.16 3.98 -9.08
C ILE A 152 10.09 4.81 -10.38
N PRO A 153 9.19 5.81 -10.47
CA PRO A 153 8.33 6.34 -9.40
C PRO A 153 6.96 5.66 -9.27
N GLY A 154 6.60 4.69 -10.13
CA GLY A 154 5.24 4.15 -10.23
C GLY A 154 4.60 3.65 -8.92
N MET A 155 5.40 3.12 -7.98
CA MET A 155 4.92 2.63 -6.67
C MET A 155 4.88 3.69 -5.57
N VAL A 156 5.30 4.93 -5.83
CA VAL A 156 5.25 6.01 -4.83
C VAL A 156 3.82 6.28 -4.38
N GLY A 157 2.89 6.48 -5.33
CA GLY A 157 1.47 6.69 -5.03
C GLY A 157 0.84 5.53 -4.25
N PRO A 158 0.91 4.28 -4.73
CA PRO A 158 0.37 3.13 -4.01
C PRO A 158 0.93 2.95 -2.58
N ILE A 159 2.24 3.15 -2.39
CA ILE A 159 2.83 3.08 -1.04
C ILE A 159 2.36 4.27 -0.19
N LEU A 160 2.18 5.46 -0.77
CA LEU A 160 1.62 6.61 -0.08
C LEU A 160 0.20 6.35 0.42
N GLU A 161 -0.70 5.88 -0.42
CA GLU A 161 -2.08 5.51 -0.03
C GLU A 161 -2.09 4.60 1.21
N MET A 162 -1.23 3.58 1.21
CA MET A 162 -1.06 2.67 2.34
C MET A 162 -0.54 3.38 3.59
N THR A 163 0.48 4.22 3.47
CA THR A 163 1.10 4.90 4.62
C THR A 163 0.18 5.94 5.26
N LEU A 164 -0.80 6.47 4.53
CA LEU A 164 -1.76 7.45 5.05
C LEU A 164 -2.82 6.81 5.97
N ILE A 165 -2.98 5.48 5.94
CA ILE A 165 -3.90 4.74 6.81
C ILE A 165 -3.55 5.01 8.28
N PRO A 166 -4.52 5.40 9.15
CA PRO A 166 -4.30 5.71 10.56
C PRO A 166 -4.14 4.45 11.41
N GLU A 167 -3.07 3.73 11.14
CA GLU A 167 -2.63 2.54 11.85
C GLU A 167 -1.12 2.69 12.13
N GLU A 168 -0.75 2.84 13.40
CA GLU A 168 0.58 3.34 13.78
C GLU A 168 1.70 2.34 13.48
N GLU A 169 1.47 1.04 13.70
CA GLU A 169 2.48 0.02 13.43
C GLU A 169 2.74 -0.13 11.93
N LEU A 170 1.67 -0.10 11.12
CA LEU A 170 1.74 -0.08 9.67
C LEU A 170 2.55 1.12 9.19
N ARG A 171 2.21 2.34 9.62
CA ARG A 171 2.94 3.58 9.28
C ARG A 171 4.43 3.45 9.56
N ARG A 172 4.79 3.02 10.78
CA ARG A 172 6.18 2.87 11.20
C ARG A 172 6.94 1.83 10.36
N ALA A 173 6.26 0.77 9.94
CA ALA A 173 6.86 -0.27 9.12
C ALA A 173 7.01 0.12 7.64
N THR A 174 6.12 0.95 7.10
CA THR A 174 6.06 1.23 5.66
C THR A 174 6.66 2.57 5.26
N ILE A 175 6.65 3.59 6.12
CA ILE A 175 7.31 4.88 5.84
C ILE A 175 8.80 4.72 5.45
N PRO A 176 9.62 3.84 6.07
CA PRO A 176 11.01 3.63 5.67
C PRO A 176 11.21 3.20 4.20
N ILE A 177 10.17 2.67 3.54
CA ILE A 177 10.19 2.33 2.12
C ILE A 177 10.49 3.57 1.28
N PHE A 178 9.97 4.75 1.66
CA PHE A 178 10.26 6.00 0.96
C PHE A 178 11.74 6.38 0.99
N PHE A 179 12.41 6.20 2.12
CA PHE A 179 13.86 6.44 2.20
C PHE A 179 14.66 5.45 1.35
N ASP A 180 14.19 4.20 1.27
CA ASP A 180 14.78 3.19 0.40
C ASP A 180 14.57 3.54 -1.09
N MET A 181 13.40 4.07 -1.47
CA MET A 181 13.15 4.61 -2.82
C MET A 181 14.09 5.77 -3.16
N ILE A 182 14.24 6.75 -2.25
CA ILE A 182 15.19 7.86 -2.41
C ILE A 182 16.62 7.35 -2.63
N THR A 183 17.06 6.41 -1.78
CA THR A 183 18.38 5.80 -1.90
C THR A 183 18.53 5.11 -3.26
N CYS A 184 17.54 4.31 -3.66
CA CYS A 184 17.58 3.52 -4.88
C CYS A 184 17.68 4.41 -6.12
N GLU A 185 16.85 5.44 -6.21
CA GLU A 185 16.89 6.39 -7.33
C GLU A 185 18.20 7.18 -7.34
N HIS A 186 18.66 7.69 -6.19
CA HIS A 186 19.92 8.42 -6.12
C HIS A 186 21.12 7.55 -6.49
N ALA A 187 21.14 6.28 -6.10
CA ALA A 187 22.20 5.35 -6.51
C ALA A 187 22.20 5.11 -8.03
N HIS A 188 21.03 5.16 -8.68
CA HIS A 188 20.89 4.94 -10.11
C HIS A 188 21.11 6.20 -10.97
N SER A 189 20.67 7.37 -10.51
CA SER A 189 20.61 8.61 -11.31
C SER A 189 21.38 9.79 -10.70
N GLY A 190 21.97 9.64 -9.52
CA GLY A 190 22.68 10.71 -8.80
C GLY A 190 21.77 11.78 -8.18
N ASN A 191 20.46 11.62 -8.26
CA ASN A 191 19.41 12.45 -7.66
C ASN A 191 18.14 11.61 -7.47
N PHE A 192 17.12 12.14 -6.80
CA PHE A 192 15.82 11.47 -6.59
C PHE A 192 14.62 12.32 -7.05
N HIS A 193 14.80 13.12 -8.10
CA HIS A 193 13.77 14.08 -8.54
C HIS A 193 12.49 13.39 -9.02
N LYS A 194 12.53 12.17 -9.57
CA LYS A 194 11.30 11.48 -9.99
C LYS A 194 10.49 11.07 -8.77
N PHE A 195 11.14 10.50 -7.75
CA PHE A 195 10.51 10.19 -6.47
C PHE A 195 9.93 11.44 -5.81
N GLU A 196 10.71 12.53 -5.73
CA GLU A 196 10.28 13.78 -5.10
C GLU A 196 9.03 14.36 -5.78
N ASN A 197 9.06 14.50 -7.11
CA ASN A 197 7.94 15.02 -7.88
C ASN A 197 6.69 14.16 -7.73
N GLU A 198 6.84 12.83 -7.74
CA GLU A 198 5.70 11.91 -7.61
C GLU A 198 5.11 11.96 -6.20
N ILE A 199 5.93 12.04 -5.14
CA ILE A 199 5.44 12.20 -3.76
C ILE A 199 4.60 13.48 -3.64
N ILE A 200 5.09 14.60 -4.17
CA ILE A 200 4.42 15.90 -4.08
C ILE A 200 3.07 15.82 -4.79
N LEU A 201 3.07 15.36 -6.04
CA LEU A 201 1.86 15.22 -6.84
C LEU A 201 0.80 14.32 -6.18
N LYS A 202 1.23 13.21 -5.57
CA LYS A 202 0.32 12.26 -4.93
C LYS A 202 -0.17 12.75 -3.57
N LEU A 203 0.65 13.46 -2.81
CA LEU A 203 0.22 14.04 -1.53
C LEU A 203 -0.94 15.01 -1.68
N ASP A 204 -0.89 15.87 -2.70
CA ASP A 204 -1.99 16.81 -2.99
C ASP A 204 -3.30 16.04 -3.18
N HIS A 205 -3.30 15.02 -4.04
CA HIS A 205 -4.49 14.20 -4.31
C HIS A 205 -4.99 13.44 -3.09
N GLU A 206 -4.10 12.73 -2.38
CA GLU A 206 -4.50 11.83 -1.30
C GLU A 206 -4.95 12.58 -0.04
N VAL A 207 -4.33 13.72 0.29
CA VAL A 207 -4.69 14.49 1.49
C VAL A 207 -5.99 15.27 1.27
N GLU A 208 -6.22 15.81 0.07
CA GLU A 208 -7.51 16.37 -0.32
C GLU A 208 -8.62 15.29 -0.28
N GLY A 209 -8.29 14.05 -0.64
CA GLY A 209 -9.16 12.87 -0.52
C GLY A 209 -9.46 12.42 0.92
N GLY A 210 -8.93 13.10 1.93
CA GLY A 210 -9.14 12.79 3.35
C GLY A 210 -8.07 11.92 4.00
N GLY A 211 -6.99 11.58 3.27
CA GLY A 211 -5.83 10.88 3.80
C GLY A 211 -4.93 11.75 4.68
N GLY A 212 -4.12 11.13 5.54
CA GLY A 212 -3.12 11.82 6.35
C GLY A 212 -3.68 12.61 7.54
N ASP A 213 -2.83 12.78 8.55
CA ASP A 213 -3.11 13.51 9.78
C ASP A 213 -1.80 14.09 10.35
N GLU A 214 -1.90 14.91 11.40
CA GLU A 214 -0.72 15.48 12.08
C GLU A 214 0.24 14.38 12.56
N ARG A 215 -0.30 13.24 13.00
CA ARG A 215 0.51 12.12 13.47
C ARG A 215 1.33 11.49 12.34
N TYR A 216 0.76 11.36 11.15
CA TYR A 216 1.44 10.91 9.94
C TYR A 216 2.58 11.86 9.59
N MET A 217 2.32 13.17 9.56
CA MET A 217 3.34 14.18 9.27
C MET A 217 4.52 14.10 10.24
N GLN A 218 4.26 13.99 11.55
CA GLN A 218 5.30 13.83 12.58
C GLN A 218 6.10 12.53 12.39
N LEU A 219 5.42 11.42 12.10
CA LEU A 219 6.07 10.13 11.87
C LEU A 219 6.94 10.15 10.62
N LEU A 220 6.43 10.72 9.52
CA LEU A 220 7.15 10.87 8.26
C LEU A 220 8.44 11.66 8.45
N GLU A 221 8.34 12.84 9.09
CA GLU A 221 9.50 13.68 9.40
C GLU A 221 10.52 12.91 10.26
N THR A 222 10.08 12.34 11.37
CA THR A 222 10.96 11.66 12.33
C THR A 222 11.69 10.49 11.66
N ILE A 223 10.95 9.58 11.03
CA ILE A 223 11.51 8.35 10.45
C ILE A 223 12.47 8.67 9.31
N LEU A 224 12.12 9.58 8.40
CA LEU A 224 12.98 9.90 7.26
C LEU A 224 14.26 10.61 7.71
N LEU A 225 14.19 11.49 8.72
CA LEU A 225 15.37 12.14 9.27
C LEU A 225 16.28 11.15 10.03
N ASP A 226 15.71 10.21 10.77
CA ASP A 226 16.45 9.15 11.45
C ASP A 226 17.18 8.26 10.43
N CYS A 227 16.49 7.82 9.37
CA CYS A 227 17.13 7.06 8.28
C CYS A 227 18.22 7.87 7.56
N ALA A 228 18.01 9.17 7.36
CA ALA A 228 19.00 10.05 6.72
C ALA A 228 20.26 10.24 7.57
N ALA A 229 20.16 10.15 8.90
CA ALA A 229 21.31 10.26 9.79
C ALA A 229 22.36 9.15 9.54
N GLU A 230 21.91 7.98 9.07
CA GLU A 230 22.78 6.86 8.71
C GLU A 230 23.49 7.03 7.34
N LYS A 231 23.07 8.02 6.52
CA LYS A 231 23.66 8.29 5.19
C LYS A 231 24.08 9.77 5.05
N PRO A 232 25.29 10.12 5.52
CA PRO A 232 25.77 11.51 5.55
C PRO A 232 25.75 12.23 4.19
N THR A 233 25.97 11.51 3.10
CA THR A 233 25.99 12.07 1.73
C THR A 233 24.61 12.52 1.25
N LEU A 234 23.57 11.78 1.62
CA LEU A 234 22.17 12.06 1.25
C LEU A 234 21.48 12.99 2.24
N ARG A 235 21.97 13.05 3.48
CA ARG A 235 21.33 13.77 4.59
C ARG A 235 20.89 15.20 4.24
N PRO A 236 21.71 16.07 3.62
CA PRO A 236 21.28 17.44 3.30
C PRO A 236 20.11 17.49 2.32
N GLN A 237 20.14 16.63 1.29
CA GLN A 237 19.07 16.57 0.28
C GLN A 237 17.78 16.03 0.89
N VAL A 238 17.87 14.99 1.72
CA VAL A 238 16.70 14.41 2.41
C VAL A 238 16.12 15.39 3.44
N GLN A 239 16.96 16.14 4.17
CA GLN A 239 16.48 17.19 5.08
C GLN A 239 15.70 18.28 4.34
N HIS A 240 16.17 18.70 3.17
CA HIS A 240 15.46 19.65 2.33
C HIS A 240 14.11 19.08 1.86
N PHE A 241 14.11 17.86 1.33
CA PHE A 241 12.91 17.15 0.91
C PHE A 241 11.88 17.01 2.03
N VAL A 242 12.29 16.58 3.23
CA VAL A 242 11.40 16.44 4.39
C VAL A 242 10.80 17.78 4.80
N SER A 243 11.58 18.87 4.77
CA SER A 243 11.07 20.22 5.04
C SER A 243 10.00 20.64 4.03
N LEU A 244 10.22 20.35 2.75
CA LEU A 244 9.27 20.63 1.67
C LEU A 244 7.97 19.84 1.86
N VAL A 245 8.07 18.51 2.04
CA VAL A 245 6.90 17.63 2.21
C VAL A 245 6.13 17.98 3.49
N LYS A 246 6.82 18.29 4.58
CA LYS A 246 6.19 18.77 5.81
C LYS A 246 5.43 20.07 5.57
N GLY A 247 6.05 21.05 4.92
CA GLY A 247 5.41 22.32 4.59
C GLY A 247 4.16 22.13 3.72
N LEU A 248 4.21 21.21 2.76
CA LEU A 248 3.07 20.84 1.94
C LEU A 248 1.95 20.19 2.78
N LEU A 249 2.28 19.17 3.57
CA LEU A 249 1.35 18.48 4.45
C LEU A 249 0.66 19.45 5.42
N MET A 250 1.40 20.37 6.04
CA MET A 250 0.82 21.40 6.91
C MET A 250 -0.25 22.21 6.17
N ARG A 251 0.07 22.73 4.98
CA ARG A 251 -0.87 23.54 4.19
C ARG A 251 -2.10 22.75 3.75
N LEU A 252 -1.93 21.51 3.31
CA LEU A 252 -3.03 20.64 2.89
C LEU A 252 -3.95 20.27 4.07
N LEU A 253 -3.37 19.97 5.23
CA LEU A 253 -4.12 19.70 6.46
C LEU A 253 -4.87 20.95 6.94
N ASP A 254 -4.22 22.12 6.95
CA ASP A 254 -4.84 23.40 7.28
C ASP A 254 -6.01 23.70 6.33
N TYR A 255 -5.80 23.56 5.03
CA TYR A 255 -6.85 23.72 4.02
C TYR A 255 -8.04 22.79 4.27
N ARG A 256 -7.78 21.52 4.63
CA ARG A 256 -8.83 20.55 4.96
C ARG A 256 -9.63 20.95 6.20
N THR A 257 -8.98 21.46 7.25
CA THR A 257 -9.70 21.96 8.45
C THR A 257 -10.60 23.14 8.10
N VAL A 258 -10.10 24.10 7.32
CA VAL A 258 -10.84 25.28 6.88
C VAL A 258 -12.01 24.92 5.96
N MET A 259 -11.86 23.92 5.09
CA MET A 259 -12.95 23.47 4.21
C MET A 259 -14.00 22.64 4.95
N SER A 260 -13.63 21.97 6.04
CA SER A 260 -14.57 21.26 6.91
C SER A 260 -15.36 22.21 7.83
N ASP A 261 -14.76 23.34 8.23
CA ASP A 261 -15.40 24.40 9.01
C ASP A 261 -16.14 25.36 8.05
N ASP A 262 -17.43 25.10 7.82
CA ASP A 262 -18.36 25.74 6.88
C ASP A 262 -18.62 27.26 7.11
N SER A 263 -17.59 28.04 7.45
CA SER A 263 -17.63 29.49 7.55
C SER A 263 -17.24 30.13 6.21
N ARG A 264 -18.26 30.65 5.51
CA ARG A 264 -18.17 31.34 4.19
C ARG A 264 -17.06 32.40 4.06
N ASN A 265 -16.46 32.89 5.15
CA ASN A 265 -15.44 33.94 5.14
C ASN A 265 -14.01 33.45 4.85
N ASN A 266 -13.69 32.16 5.06
CA ASN A 266 -12.31 31.67 4.88
C ASN A 266 -11.98 31.24 3.43
N ARG A 267 -12.99 31.07 2.57
CA ARG A 267 -12.83 30.60 1.18
C ARG A 267 -12.09 31.58 0.26
N MET A 268 -12.07 32.88 0.58
CA MET A 268 -11.33 33.89 -0.20
C MET A 268 -9.89 34.11 0.29
N SER A 269 -9.57 33.75 1.53
CA SER A 269 -8.21 33.95 2.09
C SER A 269 -7.26 32.82 1.69
N CYS A 270 -7.74 31.57 1.65
CA CYS A 270 -6.89 30.41 1.38
C CYS A 270 -6.52 30.23 -0.10
N THR A 271 -7.39 30.63 -1.04
CA THR A 271 -7.06 30.59 -2.49
C THR A 271 -5.90 31.53 -2.84
N VAL A 272 -5.65 32.55 -2.03
CA VAL A 272 -4.54 33.50 -2.21
C VAL A 272 -3.22 32.97 -1.62
N ASN A 273 -3.26 32.03 -0.67
CA ASN A 273 -2.05 31.44 -0.06
C ASN A 273 -1.56 30.17 -0.77
N LEU A 274 -2.35 29.63 -1.71
CA LEU A 274 -2.02 28.47 -2.54
C LEU A 274 -1.45 28.89 -3.93
N LEU A 275 -1.59 30.16 -4.31
CA LEU A 275 -0.95 30.79 -5.47
C LEU A 275 0.39 31.42 -5.07
#